data_AF-A0A933SZ54-F1
#
_entry.id   AF-A0A933SZ54-F1
#
_cell.length_a   1.000
_cell.length_b   1.000
_cell.length_c   1.000
_cell.angle_alpha   90.00
_cell.angle_beta   90.00
_cell.angle_gamma   90.00
#
_symmetry.space_group_name_H-M   'P 1'
#
loop_
_entity.id
_entity.type
_entity.pdbx_description
1 polymer ?
#
loop_
_entity_poly.entity_id
_entity_poly.type
_entity_poly.pdbx_seq_one_letter_code
_entity_poly.pdbx_strand_id
1 'polypeptide(L)'
;MSQVLKLDRHNEKEEILFELKYQLSLTTRQRFEMMLGKSKEVRELLEKSGHRKPFEIIKRTEGSGRPDELENLFLQKIRKIKHRKKKE
;
A
#
# COMPACT_ATOMS: atom_id res chain seq x y z
N MET A 1 -4.06 19.41 6.98
CA MET A 1 -4.39 20.83 6.71
C MET A 1 -3.54 21.69 7.62
N SER A 2 -2.56 22.42 7.09
CA SER A 2 -1.82 23.42 7.86
C SER A 2 -2.70 24.65 8.08
N GLN A 3 -2.57 25.30 9.23
CA GLN A 3 -3.15 26.63 9.39
C GLN A 3 -2.32 27.60 8.54
N VAL A 4 -2.99 28.49 7.82
CA VAL A 4 -2.36 29.53 7.00
C VAL A 4 -2.88 30.86 7.50
N LEU A 5 -1.97 31.81 7.75
CA LEU A 5 -2.36 33.17 8.10
C LEU A 5 -2.91 33.86 6.85
N LYS A 6 -4.17 34.28 6.91
CA LYS A 6 -4.79 35.08 5.84
C LYS A 6 -4.76 36.55 6.25
N LEU A 7 -4.09 37.37 5.45
CA LEU A 7 -4.02 38.82 5.62
C LEU A 7 -4.76 39.51 4.48
N ASP A 8 -5.28 40.72 4.74
CA ASP A 8 -5.94 41.54 3.70
C ASP A 8 -4.95 42.07 2.66
N ARG A 9 -3.67 42.19 3.03
CA ARG A 9 -2.55 42.55 2.16
C ARG A 9 -1.36 41.65 2.48
N HIS A 10 -0.56 41.33 1.47
CA HIS A 10 0.62 40.49 1.63
C HIS A 10 1.63 41.11 2.62
N ASN A 11 2.09 40.31 3.58
CA ASN A 11 3.13 40.68 4.52
C ASN A 11 3.99 39.47 4.87
N GLU A 12 5.05 39.27 4.09
CA GLU A 12 5.97 38.13 4.21
C GLU A 12 6.50 37.92 5.63
N LYS A 13 6.84 38.99 6.36
CA LYS A 13 7.40 38.88 7.72
C LYS A 13 6.40 38.27 8.70
N GLU A 14 5.14 38.69 8.62
CA GLU A 14 4.08 38.16 9.50
C GLU A 14 3.70 36.73 9.11
N GLU A 15 3.66 36.43 7.82
CA GLU A 15 3.40 35.09 7.28
C GLU A 15 4.46 34.09 7.79
N ILE A 16 5.75 34.41 7.65
CA ILE A 16 6.86 33.55 8.12
C ILE A 16 6.81 33.37 9.65
N LEU A 17 6.59 34.46 10.40
CA LEU A 17 6.52 34.38 11.87
C LEU A 17 5.38 33.48 12.33
N PHE A 18 4.23 33.54 11.65
CA PHE A 18 3.11 32.67 11.93
C PHE A 18 3.44 31.21 11.64
N GLU A 19 4.02 30.91 10.47
CA GLU A 19 4.42 29.55 10.11
C GLU A 19 5.42 28.96 11.10
N LEU A 20 6.44 29.72 11.48
CA LEU A 20 7.43 29.28 12.47
C LEU A 20 6.78 29.00 13.83
N LYS A 21 5.90 29.90 14.32
CA LYS A 21 5.17 29.68 15.57
C LYS A 21 4.30 28.43 15.51
N TYR A 22 3.58 28.25 14.41
CA TYR A 22 2.75 27.06 14.20
C TYR A 22 3.60 25.79 14.23
N GLN A 23 4.70 25.73 13.45
CA GLN A 23 5.58 24.55 13.40
C GLN A 23 6.21 24.22 14.77
N LEU A 24 6.61 25.23 15.53
CA LEU A 24 7.16 25.07 16.88
C LEU A 24 6.11 24.62 17.90
N SER A 25 4.83 24.97 17.70
CA SER A 25 3.74 24.56 18.58
C SER A 25 3.38 23.07 18.46
N LEU A 26 3.82 22.41 17.38
CA LEU A 26 3.46 21.02 17.10
C LEU A 26 4.25 20.03 17.96
N THR A 27 3.54 19.05 18.50
CA THR A 27 4.15 17.86 19.09
C THR A 27 4.68 16.93 18.00
N THR A 28 5.60 16.03 18.38
CA THR A 28 6.11 15.00 17.47
C THR A 28 4.98 14.13 16.91
N ARG A 29 3.98 13.78 17.73
CA ARG A 29 2.82 13.00 17.29
C ARG A 29 2.02 13.73 16.20
N GLN A 30 1.70 15.01 16.43
CA GLN A 30 0.95 15.80 15.45
C GLN A 30 1.72 15.94 14.12
N ARG A 31 3.05 16.10 14.17
CA ARG A 31 3.90 16.10 12.96
C ARG A 31 3.77 14.80 12.17
N PHE A 32 3.80 13.65 12.84
CA PHE A 32 3.59 12.35 12.18
C PHE A 32 2.17 12.23 11.60
N GLU A 33 1.14 12.65 12.32
CA GLU A 33 -0.24 12.62 11.83
C GLU A 33 -0.40 13.48 10.55
N MET A 34 0.19 14.68 10.52
CA MET A 34 0.21 15.52 9.32
C MET A 34 0.93 14.87 8.15
N MET A 35 2.10 14.27 8.40
CA MET A 35 2.89 13.57 7.37
C MET A 35 2.12 12.38 6.78
N LEU A 36 1.49 11.56 7.63
CA LEU A 36 0.70 10.41 7.21
C LEU A 36 -0.53 10.84 6.40
N GLY A 37 -1.22 11.90 6.86
CA GLY A 37 -2.32 12.52 6.13
C GLY A 37 -1.88 12.98 4.74
N LYS A 38 -0.76 13.70 4.65
CA LYS A 38 -0.27 14.21 3.36
C LYS A 38 0.17 13.08 2.42
N SER A 39 0.82 12.05 2.97
CA SER A 39 1.20 10.85 2.21
C SER A 39 -0.02 10.15 1.61
N LYS A 40 -1.13 10.08 2.36
CA LYS A 40 -2.39 9.53 1.87
C LYS A 40 -2.98 10.37 0.74
N GLU A 41 -3.04 11.70 0.89
CA GLU A 41 -3.52 12.61 -0.16
C GLU A 41 -2.73 12.45 -1.46
N VAL A 42 -1.40 12.44 -1.38
CA VAL A 42 -0.53 12.28 -2.56
C VAL A 42 -0.74 10.93 -3.22
N ARG A 43 -0.84 9.85 -2.43
CA ARG A 43 -1.12 8.51 -2.95
C ARG A 43 -2.43 8.48 -3.73
N GLU A 44 -3.50 9.06 -3.18
CA GLU A 44 -4.81 9.12 -3.84
C GLU A 44 -4.77 9.96 -5.13
N LEU A 45 -4.02 11.06 -5.13
CA LEU A 45 -3.83 11.87 -6.34
C LEU A 45 -3.10 11.10 -7.44
N LEU A 46 -2.05 10.36 -7.09
CA LEU A 46 -1.30 9.52 -8.03
C LEU A 46 -2.14 8.37 -8.59
N GLU A 47 -3.02 7.79 -7.78
CA GLU A 47 -3.98 6.77 -8.22
C GLU A 47 -5.00 7.36 -9.20
N LYS A 48 -5.57 8.53 -8.89
CA LYS A 48 -6.54 9.21 -9.76
C LYS A 48 -5.94 9.68 -11.09
N SER A 49 -4.69 10.10 -11.10
CA SER A 49 -3.97 10.53 -12.30
C SER A 49 -3.42 9.38 -13.14
N GLY A 50 -3.58 8.13 -12.68
CA GLY A 50 -3.08 6.94 -13.39
C GLY A 50 -1.56 6.74 -13.29
N HIS A 51 -0.84 7.58 -12.54
CA HIS A 51 0.59 7.42 -12.29
C HIS A 51 0.91 6.29 -11.31
N ARG A 52 -0.08 5.85 -10.53
CA ARG A 52 0.05 4.72 -9.59
C ARG A 52 -1.15 3.79 -9.75
N LYS A 53 -0.89 2.49 -9.83
CA LYS A 53 -1.92 1.46 -9.71
C LYS A 53 -2.01 0.99 -8.25
N PRO A 54 -3.21 0.79 -7.67
CA PRO A 54 -3.33 0.11 -6.39
C PRO A 54 -2.70 -1.28 -6.48
N PHE A 55 -2.30 -1.83 -5.34
CA PHE A 55 -1.69 -3.16 -5.30
C PHE A 55 -2.65 -4.20 -5.88
N GLU A 56 -2.14 -5.06 -6.74
CA GLU A 56 -2.91 -6.18 -7.26
C GLU A 56 -2.70 -7.39 -6.35
N ILE A 57 -3.80 -7.95 -5.85
CA ILE A 57 -3.74 -9.23 -5.14
C ILE A 57 -3.59 -10.32 -6.19
N ILE A 58 -2.34 -10.70 -6.48
CA ILE A 58 -2.05 -11.82 -7.37
C ILE A 58 -2.41 -13.11 -6.62
N LYS A 59 -3.59 -13.67 -6.95
CA LYS A 59 -3.95 -15.01 -6.49
C LYS A 59 -3.03 -16.00 -7.20
N ARG A 60 -2.26 -16.74 -6.42
CA ARG A 60 -1.50 -17.89 -6.95
C ARG A 60 -2.52 -18.94 -7.36
N THR A 61 -2.65 -19.20 -8.66
CA THR A 61 -3.44 -20.32 -9.17
C THR A 61 -2.79 -21.65 -8.74
N GLU A 62 -3.63 -22.69 -8.61
CA GLU A 62 -3.21 -24.05 -8.23
C GLU A 62 -2.00 -24.50 -9.06
N GLY A 63 -1.01 -25.12 -8.41
CA GLY A 63 0.29 -25.43 -9.02
C GLY A 63 1.42 -24.46 -8.64
N SER A 64 1.20 -23.60 -7.64
CA SER A 64 2.21 -22.63 -7.14
C SER A 64 3.40 -23.26 -6.38
N GLY A 65 3.55 -24.58 -6.44
CA GLY A 65 4.68 -25.31 -5.87
C GLY A 65 4.60 -25.53 -4.36
N ARG A 66 3.40 -25.46 -3.77
CA ARG A 66 3.21 -25.89 -2.38
C ARG A 66 3.48 -27.42 -2.28
N PRO A 67 4.36 -27.89 -1.39
CA PRO A 67 4.79 -29.29 -1.36
C PRO A 67 3.63 -30.29 -1.25
N ASP A 68 2.61 -29.92 -0.49
CA ASP A 68 1.36 -30.66 -0.26
C ASP A 68 0.50 -30.82 -1.54
N GLU A 69 0.52 -29.86 -2.46
CA GLU A 69 -0.17 -29.97 -3.75
C GLU A 69 0.59 -30.92 -4.72
N LEU A 70 1.92 -30.89 -4.69
CA LEU A 70 2.78 -31.76 -5.51
C LEU A 70 2.72 -33.22 -5.06
N GLU A 71 2.70 -33.47 -3.74
CA GLU A 71 2.54 -34.82 -3.18
C GLU A 71 1.21 -35.43 -3.60
N ASN A 72 0.12 -34.67 -3.52
CA ASN A 72 -1.19 -35.14 -3.93
C ASN A 72 -1.27 -35.46 -5.43
N LEU A 73 -0.65 -34.64 -6.28
CA LEU A 73 -0.57 -34.88 -7.72
C LEU A 73 0.28 -36.12 -8.05
N PHE A 74 1.38 -36.32 -7.33
CA PHE A 74 2.26 -37.48 -7.48
C PHE A 74 1.55 -38.78 -7.04
N LEU A 75 0.87 -38.78 -5.90
CA LEU A 75 0.09 -39.92 -5.41
C LEU A 75 -1.06 -40.28 -6.35
N GLN A 76 -1.75 -39.30 -6.95
CA GLN A 76 -2.77 -39.54 -7.97
C GLN A 76 -2.18 -40.19 -9.24
N LYS A 77 -1.00 -39.73 -9.71
CA LYS A 77 -0.30 -40.37 -10.84
C LYS A 77 0.08 -41.82 -10.53
N ILE A 78 0.62 -42.09 -9.34
CA ILE A 78 0.96 -43.47 -8.92
C ILE A 78 -0.28 -44.36 -8.89
N ARG A 79 -1.41 -43.88 -8.34
CA ARG A 79 -2.67 -44.64 -8.31
C ARG A 79 -3.17 -44.97 -9.72
N LYS A 80 -3.11 -44.02 -10.66
CA LYS A 80 -3.50 -44.26 -12.07
C LYS A 80 -2.62 -45.31 -12.75
N ILE A 81 -1.32 -45.30 -12.50
CA ILE A 81 -0.37 -46.29 -13.06
C ILE A 81 -0.67 -47.69 -12.49
N LYS A 82 -0.89 -47.80 -11.17
CA LYS A 82 -1.25 -49.08 -10.53
C LYS A 82 -2.57 -49.65 -11.06
N HIS A 83 -3.57 -48.81 -11.31
CA HIS A 83 -4.84 -49.26 -11.90
C HIS A 83 -4.72 -49.72 -13.36
N ARG A 84 -3.84 -49.10 -14.15
CA ARG A 84 -3.53 -49.56 -15.52
C ARG A 84 -2.86 -50.93 -15.52
N LYS A 85 -1.87 -51.15 -14.66
CA LYS A 85 -1.17 -52.44 -14.53
C LYS A 85 -2.02 -53.59 -13.96
N LYS A 86 -3.20 -53.31 -13.40
CA LYS A 86 -4.11 -54.32 -12.84
C LYS A 86 -5.20 -54.77 -13.84
N LYS A 87 -5.22 -54.16 -15.04
CA LYS A 87 -6.18 -54.44 -16.12
C LYS A 87 -5.52 -55.14 -17.34
N GLU A 88 -4.22 -55.40 -17.27
CA GLU A 88 -3.48 -56.33 -18.14
C GLU A 88 -3.28 -57.63 -17.37
#